data_AF-A0AAE4JY78-F1
#
_entry.id   AF-A0AAE4JY78-F1
#
_cell.length_a   1.000
_cell.length_b   1.000
_cell.length_c   1.000
_cell.angle_alpha   90.00
_cell.angle_beta   90.00
_cell.angle_gamma   90.00
#
_symmetry.space_group_name_H-M   'P 1'
#
loop_
_entity.id
_entity.type
_entity.pdbx_description
1 polymer ?
#
loop_
_entity_poly.entity_id
_entity_poly.type
_entity_poly.pdbx_seq_one_letter_code
_entity_poly.pdbx_strand_id
1 'polypeptide(L)'
;MKNPDDTGFYCYRAIESLRQHCILKFNLNPKNKSVQWEKLREIAQCDEESIRSIEKAAEPVRHGDVASMTSEDRENLFLKTWDIVDRYVDNS
;
A
#
# COMPACT_ATOMS: atom_id res chain seq x y z
N MET A 1 -19.33 3.73 3.79
CA MET A 1 -18.21 4.25 2.96
C MET A 1 -18.82 4.71 1.65
N LYS A 2 -18.65 5.98 1.23
CA LYS A 2 -19.45 6.55 0.12
C LYS A 2 -19.13 5.93 -1.26
N ASN A 3 -17.91 5.43 -1.44
CA ASN A 3 -17.46 4.70 -2.64
C ASN A 3 -16.68 3.44 -2.21
N PRO A 4 -17.33 2.28 -2.09
CA PRO A 4 -16.65 1.03 -1.72
C PRO A 4 -15.62 0.58 -2.76
N ASP A 5 -15.76 1.01 -4.01
CA ASP A 5 -14.84 0.67 -5.10
C ASP A 5 -13.47 1.33 -4.90
N ASP A 6 -13.41 2.47 -4.20
CA ASP A 6 -12.15 3.20 -3.94
C ASP A 6 -11.27 2.53 -2.85
N THR A 7 -11.70 1.43 -2.23
CA THR A 7 -10.95 0.80 -1.12
C THR A 7 -9.53 0.43 -1.53
N GLY A 8 -9.36 -0.28 -2.64
CA GLY A 8 -8.02 -0.65 -3.12
C GLY A 8 -7.15 0.58 -3.39
N PHE A 9 -7.73 1.62 -3.99
CA PHE A 9 -7.05 2.88 -4.25
C PHE A 9 -6.53 3.53 -2.95
N TYR A 10 -7.38 3.74 -1.95
CA TYR A 10 -6.97 4.38 -0.69
C TYR A 10 -5.98 3.53 0.10
N CYS A 11 -6.15 2.21 0.14
CA CYS A 11 -5.19 1.29 0.75
C CYS A 11 -3.80 1.45 0.11
N TYR A 12 -3.71 1.45 -1.22
CA TYR A 12 -2.43 1.64 -1.89
C TYR A 12 -1.85 3.04 -1.67
N ARG A 13 -2.67 4.10 -1.63
CA ARG A 13 -2.21 5.47 -1.30
C ARG A 13 -1.60 5.57 0.10
N ALA A 14 -2.11 4.82 1.07
CA ALA A 14 -1.52 4.75 2.40
C ALA A 14 -0.10 4.16 2.32
N ILE A 15 0.06 3.03 1.62
CA ILE A 15 1.37 2.40 1.41
C ILE A 15 2.35 3.32 0.65
N GLU A 16 1.87 4.04 -0.37
CA GLU A 16 2.70 5.02 -1.09
C GLU A 16 3.19 6.15 -0.18
N SER A 17 2.37 6.59 0.77
CA SER A 17 2.73 7.64 1.71
C SER A 17 3.88 7.19 2.62
N LEU A 18 3.87 5.94 3.09
CA LEU A 18 4.98 5.35 3.84
C LEU A 18 6.26 5.30 3.00
N ARG A 19 6.15 4.96 1.71
CA ARG A 19 7.31 4.96 0.79
C ARG A 19 7.88 6.38 0.64
N GLN A 20 7.03 7.39 0.50
CA GLN A 20 7.49 8.78 0.46
C GLN A 20 8.18 9.19 1.75
N HIS A 21 7.66 8.74 2.90
CA HIS A 21 8.32 8.95 4.18
C HIS A 21 9.70 8.28 4.23
N CYS A 22 9.89 7.07 3.68
CA CYS A 22 11.21 6.46 3.57
C CYS A 22 12.20 7.30 2.76
N ILE A 23 11.75 7.93 1.66
CA ILE A 23 12.60 8.82 0.85
C ILE A 23 13.13 9.96 1.69
N LEU A 24 12.23 10.61 2.44
CA LEU A 24 12.58 11.77 3.28
C LEU A 24 13.44 11.37 4.48
N LYS A 25 13.06 10.31 5.20
CA LYS A 25 13.71 9.89 6.46
C LYS A 25 15.12 9.32 6.23
N PHE A 26 15.32 8.54 5.17
CA PHE A 26 16.60 7.87 4.90
C PHE A 26 17.39 8.50 3.75
N ASN A 27 16.97 9.69 3.28
CA ASN A 27 17.59 10.42 2.18
C ASN A 27 17.81 9.56 0.93
N LEU A 28 16.80 8.73 0.58
CA LEU A 28 16.89 7.82 -0.55
C LEU A 28 16.76 8.59 -1.86
N ASN A 29 17.36 8.08 -2.94
CA ASN A 29 17.20 8.66 -4.26
C ASN A 29 15.72 8.58 -4.71
N PRO A 30 15.02 9.71 -4.96
CA PRO A 30 13.61 9.72 -5.38
C PRO A 30 13.36 9.00 -6.72
N LYS A 31 14.38 8.85 -7.57
CA LYS A 31 14.29 8.17 -8.86
C LYS A 31 14.43 6.65 -8.75
N ASN A 32 15.02 6.12 -7.68
CA ASN A 32 15.23 4.68 -7.52
C ASN A 32 14.08 4.03 -6.72
N LYS A 33 13.01 3.64 -7.41
CA LYS A 33 11.84 3.02 -6.79
C LYS A 33 12.16 1.70 -6.09
N SER A 34 13.08 0.88 -6.61
CA SER A 34 13.42 -0.44 -6.03
C SER A 34 13.90 -0.29 -4.59
N VAL A 35 14.89 0.59 -4.40
CA VAL A 35 15.48 0.85 -3.07
C VAL A 35 14.44 1.43 -2.10
N GLN A 36 13.52 2.25 -2.57
CA GLN A 36 12.45 2.80 -1.74
C GLN A 36 11.47 1.72 -1.26
N TRP A 37 11.09 0.81 -2.15
CA TRP A 37 10.20 -0.31 -1.84
C TRP A 37 10.88 -1.35 -0.95
N GLU A 38 12.17 -1.64 -1.19
CA GLU A 38 12.99 -2.48 -0.33
C GLU A 38 13.08 -1.90 1.09
N LYS A 39 13.38 -0.60 1.23
CA LYS A 39 13.45 0.04 2.55
C LYS A 39 12.11 0.03 3.28
N LEU A 40 10.99 0.27 2.58
CA LEU A 40 9.66 0.16 3.19
C LEU A 40 9.40 -1.26 3.71
N ARG A 41 9.69 -2.29 2.90
CA ARG A 41 9.49 -3.70 3.28
C ARG A 41 10.37 -4.13 4.44
N GLU A 42 11.61 -3.64 4.49
CA GLU A 42 12.53 -3.87 5.60
C GLU A 42 11.94 -3.34 6.91
N ILE A 43 11.42 -2.11 6.93
CA ILE A 43 10.84 -1.49 8.13
C ILE A 43 9.51 -2.15 8.50
N ALA A 44 8.60 -2.31 7.53
CA ALA A 44 7.30 -2.91 7.77
C ALA A 44 7.34 -4.44 7.94
N GLN A 45 8.51 -5.06 7.78
CA GLN A 45 8.71 -6.51 7.85
C GLN A 45 7.66 -7.28 7.03
N CYS A 46 7.44 -6.84 5.79
CA CYS A 46 6.50 -7.44 4.87
C CYS A 46 7.19 -7.83 3.56
N ASP A 47 6.59 -8.77 2.85
CA ASP A 47 7.11 -9.25 1.59
C ASP A 47 6.57 -8.42 0.40
N GLU A 48 7.10 -8.70 -0.79
CA GLU A 48 6.68 -7.97 -1.99
C GLU A 48 5.24 -8.27 -2.39
N GLU A 49 4.78 -9.51 -2.17
CA GLU A 49 3.46 -9.94 -2.59
C GLU A 49 2.36 -9.21 -1.81
N SER A 50 2.58 -8.97 -0.51
CA SER A 50 1.68 -8.18 0.32
C SER A 50 1.37 -6.81 -0.30
N ILE A 51 2.41 -6.06 -0.70
CA ILE A 51 2.24 -4.74 -1.31
C ILE A 51 1.63 -4.86 -2.72
N ARG A 52 2.12 -5.81 -3.54
CA ARG A 52 1.59 -6.02 -4.90
C ARG A 52 0.11 -6.40 -4.90
N SER A 53 -0.35 -7.14 -3.89
CA SER A 53 -1.77 -7.51 -3.77
C SER A 53 -2.66 -6.29 -3.55
N ILE A 54 -2.18 -5.31 -2.77
CA ILE A 54 -2.87 -4.03 -2.53
C ILE A 54 -2.81 -3.15 -3.78
N GLU A 55 -1.68 -3.13 -4.49
CA GLU A 55 -1.52 -2.42 -5.77
C GLU A 55 -2.50 -2.90 -6.83
N LYS A 56 -2.59 -4.22 -7.03
CA LYS A 56 -3.52 -4.83 -7.99
C LYS A 56 -4.98 -4.46 -7.70
N ALA A 57 -5.36 -4.37 -6.43
CA ALA A 57 -6.70 -3.93 -6.05
C ALA A 57 -6.97 -2.45 -6.37
N ALA A 58 -5.92 -1.64 -6.52
CA ALA A 58 -6.02 -0.22 -6.88
C ALA A 58 -6.07 0.04 -8.40
N GLU A 59 -5.59 -0.90 -9.23
CA GLU A 59 -5.48 -0.74 -10.69
C GLU A 59 -6.84 -0.53 -11.40
N PRO A 60 -7.91 -1.31 -11.13
CA PRO A 60 -9.17 -1.19 -11.89
C PRO A 60 -9.80 0.20 -11.80
N VAL A 61 -9.88 0.77 -10.60
CA VAL A 61 -10.41 2.13 -10.37
C VAL A 61 -9.58 3.18 -11.10
N ARG A 62 -8.26 2.97 -11.22
CA ARG A 62 -7.35 3.88 -11.92
C ARG A 62 -7.48 3.82 -13.43
N HIS A 63 -8.02 2.72 -13.97
CA HIS A 63 -8.26 2.53 -15.40
C HIS A 63 -9.71 2.77 -15.82
N GLY A 64 -10.58 3.12 -14.87
CA GLY A 64 -12.01 3.38 -15.12
C GLY A 64 -12.85 2.10 -15.22
N ASP A 65 -12.30 0.97 -14.80
CA ASP A 65 -12.99 -0.31 -14.78
C ASP A 65 -13.86 -0.46 -13.54
N VAL A 66 -15.01 -1.12 -13.69
CA VAL A 66 -15.90 -1.47 -12.57
C VAL A 66 -15.29 -2.67 -11.85
N ALA A 67 -14.54 -2.43 -10.78
CA ALA A 67 -14.16 -3.49 -9.85
C ALA A 67 -15.31 -3.74 -8.88
N SER A 68 -16.02 -4.86 -9.05
CA SER A 68 -16.94 -5.33 -8.02
C SER A 68 -16.12 -5.93 -6.86
N MET A 69 -15.89 -5.15 -5.81
CA MET A 69 -15.26 -5.64 -4.59
C MET A 69 -16.31 -6.11 -3.59
N THR A 70 -16.18 -7.34 -3.10
CA THR A 70 -17.04 -7.83 -2.03
C THR A 70 -16.68 -7.16 -0.70
N SER A 71 -17.56 -7.29 0.30
CA SER A 71 -17.24 -6.82 1.65
C SER A 71 -16.01 -7.54 2.24
N GLU A 72 -15.87 -8.84 1.94
CA GLU A 72 -14.74 -9.67 2.37
C GLU A 72 -13.42 -9.23 1.70
N ASP A 73 -13.44 -8.90 0.40
CA ASP A 73 -12.26 -8.37 -0.29
C ASP A 73 -11.78 -7.06 0.34
N ARG A 74 -12.72 -6.17 0.67
CA ARG A 74 -12.40 -4.88 1.33
C ARG A 74 -11.83 -5.10 2.72
N GLU A 75 -12.44 -5.97 3.51
CA GLU A 75 -11.95 -6.31 4.85
C GLU A 75 -10.52 -6.85 4.79
N ASN A 76 -10.25 -7.80 3.89
CA ASN A 76 -8.92 -8.36 3.69
C ASN A 76 -7.89 -7.29 3.28
N LEU A 77 -8.26 -6.35 2.41
CA LEU A 77 -7.37 -5.24 2.03
C LEU A 77 -7.11 -4.28 3.20
N PHE A 78 -8.13 -3.97 3.99
CA PHE A 78 -7.95 -3.14 5.18
C PHE A 78 -7.01 -3.82 6.17
N LEU A 79 -7.26 -5.09 6.53
CA LEU A 79 -6.43 -5.82 7.49
C LEU A 79 -4.97 -5.92 7.04
N LYS A 80 -4.72 -6.24 5.77
CA LYS A 80 -3.36 -6.26 5.20
C LYS A 80 -2.70 -4.88 5.23
N THR A 81 -3.45 -3.83 4.88
CA THR A 81 -2.92 -2.47 4.88
C THR A 81 -2.57 -2.01 6.29
N TRP A 82 -3.44 -2.29 7.27
CA TRP A 82 -3.21 -1.98 8.68
C TRP A 82 -2.01 -2.71 9.25
N ASP A 83 -1.85 -4.02 8.99
CA ASP A 83 -0.68 -4.77 9.43
C ASP A 83 0.63 -4.16 8.90
N ILE A 84 0.67 -3.72 7.63
CA ILE A 84 1.84 -3.04 7.07
C ILE A 84 2.06 -1.67 7.73
N VAL A 85 0.99 -0.88 7.92
CA VAL A 85 1.08 0.45 8.53
C VAL A 85 1.54 0.37 9.99
N ASP A 86 0.96 -0.53 10.77
CA ASP A 86 1.27 -0.68 12.20
C ASP A 86 2.73 -1.13 12.38
N ARG A 87 3.16 -2.17 11.66
CA ARG A 87 4.57 -2.60 11.69
C ARG A 87 5.52 -1.51 11.24
N TYR A 88 5.13 -0.73 10.22
CA TYR A 88 5.95 0.38 9.79
C TYR A 88 6.10 1.41 10.91
N VAL A 89 4.99 1.85 11.52
CA VAL A 89 5.00 2.87 12.58
C VAL A 89 5.81 2.38 13.79
N ASP A 90 5.61 1.13 14.20
CA ASP A 90 6.29 0.53 15.36
C ASP A 90 7.81 0.36 15.15
N ASN A 91 8.25 0.11 13.91
CA ASN A 91 9.66 -0.11 13.57
C ASN A 91 10.38 1.13 13.01
N SER A 92 9.67 2.23 12.74
CA SER A 92 10.23 3.35 11.96
C SER A 92 11.13 4.29 12.74
#